data_AF-A0A536LM35-F1
#
_entry.id   AF-A0A536LM35-F1
#
_cell.length_a   1.000
_cell.length_b   1.000
_cell.length_c   1.000
_cell.angle_alpha   90.00
_cell.angle_beta   90.00
_cell.angle_gamma   90.00
#
_symmetry.space_group_name_H-M   'P 1'
#
loop_
_entity.id
_entity.type
_entity.pdbx_description
1 polymer ?
#
loop_
_entity_poly.entity_id
_entity_poly.type
_entity_poly.pdbx_seq_one_letter_code
_entity_poly.pdbx_strand_id
1 'polypeptide(L)'
;MAVFFMMDEADVRRVLAHSLCMVGSDGIPSRTGKPHPRLYGTFPRVLGKYVREERLFSLEEGVRQMTSLPARRMNLAGRGELREGFAADVVVFDPKTIADRATYEEPRQFPIGIEYVIVNGEVPVEHGKQTTARAGRLLRRSAANRSQRIERE
;
A
#
# COMPACT_ATOMS: atom_id res chain seq x y z
N MET A 1 -19.15 -11.92 -6.72
CA MET A 1 -17.71 -12.08 -6.98
C MET A 1 -17.36 -13.53 -6.81
N ALA A 2 -16.63 -14.10 -7.75
CA ALA A 2 -16.08 -15.45 -7.65
C ALA A 2 -14.58 -15.35 -7.33
N VAL A 3 -14.08 -16.27 -6.51
CA VAL A 3 -12.66 -16.39 -6.19
C VAL A 3 -12.17 -17.70 -6.79
N PHE A 4 -11.13 -17.63 -7.62
CA PHE A 4 -10.52 -18.79 -8.25
C PHE A 4 -9.07 -18.91 -7.80
N PHE A 5 -8.67 -20.10 -7.34
CA PHE A 5 -7.30 -20.41 -6.95
C PHE A 5 -6.55 -20.92 -8.17
N MET A 6 -6.14 -20.00 -9.03
CA MET A 6 -5.59 -20.33 -10.36
C MET A 6 -4.14 -19.86 -10.58
N MET A 7 -3.51 -19.23 -9.59
CA MET A 7 -2.14 -18.75 -9.65
C MET A 7 -1.24 -19.56 -8.73
N ASP A 8 -0.01 -19.81 -9.17
CA ASP A 8 1.04 -20.40 -8.35
C ASP A 8 1.70 -19.32 -7.47
N GLU A 9 1.89 -19.61 -6.19
CA GLU A 9 2.55 -18.70 -5.25
C GLU A 9 4.01 -18.42 -5.65
N ALA A 10 4.70 -19.35 -6.30
CA ALA A 10 6.06 -19.14 -6.81
C ALA A 10 6.10 -18.03 -7.88
N ASP A 11 5.09 -17.96 -8.75
CA ASP A 11 4.98 -16.90 -9.75
C ASP A 11 4.64 -15.56 -9.10
N VAL A 12 3.76 -15.56 -8.08
CA VAL A 12 3.46 -14.36 -7.28
C VAL A 12 4.73 -13.82 -6.62
N ARG A 13 5.51 -14.67 -5.95
CA ARG A 13 6.79 -14.27 -5.33
C ARG A 13 7.76 -13.72 -6.36
N ARG A 14 7.91 -14.38 -7.52
CA ARG A 14 8.81 -13.94 -8.59
C ARG A 14 8.46 -12.55 -9.10
N VAL A 15 7.18 -12.29 -9.35
CA VAL A 15 6.70 -10.98 -9.82
C VAL A 15 6.86 -9.93 -8.73
N LEU A 16 6.50 -10.25 -7.48
CA LEU A 16 6.58 -9.33 -6.35
C LEU A 16 8.02 -8.92 -6.03
N ALA A 17 8.99 -9.84 -6.16
CA ALA A 17 10.40 -9.57 -5.93
C ALA A 17 11.04 -8.68 -7.03
N HIS A 18 10.36 -8.45 -8.15
CA HIS A 18 10.90 -7.62 -9.22
C HIS A 18 10.92 -6.14 -8.81
N SER A 19 12.04 -5.45 -9.05
CA SER A 19 12.26 -4.06 -8.58
C SER A 19 11.29 -3.01 -9.16
N LEU A 20 10.62 -3.35 -10.27
CA LEU A 20 9.58 -2.52 -10.91
C LEU A 20 8.16 -2.88 -10.46
N CYS A 21 7.97 -3.92 -9.64
CA CYS A 21 6.66 -4.29 -9.14
C CYS A 21 6.17 -3.24 -8.13
N MET A 22 4.92 -2.81 -8.30
CA MET A 22 4.21 -1.99 -7.32
C MET A 22 3.11 -2.82 -6.70
N VAL A 23 2.83 -2.59 -5.41
CA VAL A 23 1.76 -3.28 -4.72
C VAL A 23 0.43 -2.57 -4.99
N GLY A 24 -0.56 -3.31 -5.49
CA GLY A 24 -1.94 -2.87 -5.60
C GLY A 24 -2.85 -3.93 -5.00
N SER A 25 -3.83 -3.51 -4.19
CA SER A 25 -4.73 -4.47 -3.53
C SER A 25 -5.72 -5.13 -4.48
N ASP A 26 -6.10 -4.43 -5.54
CA ASP A 26 -7.20 -4.84 -6.43
C ASP A 26 -8.46 -5.22 -5.64
N GLY A 27 -8.66 -4.55 -4.50
CA GLY A 27 -9.82 -4.76 -3.65
C GLY A 27 -11.08 -4.31 -4.40
N ILE A 28 -12.08 -5.18 -4.49
CA ILE A 28 -13.40 -4.85 -5.03
C ILE A 28 -14.33 -4.67 -3.82
N PRO A 29 -14.64 -3.43 -3.40
CA PRO A 29 -15.49 -3.20 -2.25
C PRO A 29 -16.91 -3.70 -2.56
N SER A 30 -17.43 -4.58 -1.72
CA SER A 30 -18.80 -5.04 -1.81
C SER A 30 -19.53 -4.82 -0.50
N ARG A 31 -20.71 -4.21 -0.59
CA ARG A 31 -21.61 -4.01 0.55
C ARG A 31 -22.30 -5.31 0.97
N THR A 32 -22.37 -6.30 0.09
CA THR A 32 -23.01 -7.61 0.32
C THR A 32 -22.02 -8.76 0.04
N GLY A 33 -22.28 -9.95 0.59
CA GLY A 33 -21.43 -11.13 0.40
C GLY A 33 -20.03 -11.03 1.01
N LYS A 34 -19.13 -11.96 0.66
CA LYS A 34 -17.74 -12.01 1.14
C LYS A 34 -16.78 -11.44 0.08
N PRO A 35 -16.06 -10.33 0.36
CA PRO A 35 -15.03 -9.83 -0.55
C PRO A 35 -13.80 -10.75 -0.56
N HIS A 36 -12.86 -10.53 -1.47
CA HIS A 36 -11.56 -11.21 -1.47
C HIS A 36 -10.72 -10.61 -0.34
N PRO A 37 -9.97 -11.40 0.46
CA PRO A 37 -9.17 -10.91 1.58
C PRO A 37 -8.14 -9.81 1.24
N ARG A 38 -7.72 -9.73 -0.04
CA ARG A 38 -6.81 -8.68 -0.54
C ARG A 38 -7.34 -7.26 -0.29
N LEU A 39 -8.67 -7.09 -0.17
CA LEU A 39 -9.28 -5.81 0.17
C LEU A 39 -8.81 -5.26 1.53
N TYR A 40 -8.53 -6.13 2.51
CA TYR A 40 -8.14 -5.73 3.87
C TYR A 40 -6.68 -6.08 4.22
N GLY A 41 -6.10 -7.06 3.51
CA GLY A 41 -4.81 -7.64 3.90
C GLY A 41 -3.59 -7.28 3.05
N THR A 42 -3.75 -6.67 1.87
CA THR A 42 -2.64 -6.64 0.88
C THR A 42 -1.33 -6.06 1.42
N PHE A 43 -1.33 -4.82 1.90
CA PHE A 43 -0.09 -4.14 2.32
C PHE A 43 0.52 -4.76 3.59
N PRO A 44 -0.27 -5.09 4.64
CA PRO A 44 0.23 -5.84 5.79
C PRO A 44 0.77 -7.22 5.45
N ARG A 45 0.19 -7.93 4.46
CA ARG A 45 0.70 -9.21 3.98
C ARG A 45 2.08 -9.06 3.33
N VAL A 46 2.28 -8.00 2.56
CA VAL A 46 3.60 -7.71 1.98
C VAL A 46 4.65 -7.50 3.08
N LEU A 47 4.34 -6.69 4.09
CA LEU A 47 5.28 -6.40 5.17
C LEU A 47 5.49 -7.57 6.15
N GLY A 48 4.42 -8.29 6.50
CA GLY A 48 4.47 -9.40 7.45
C GLY A 48 4.99 -10.68 6.80
N LYS A 49 4.27 -11.19 5.80
CA LYS A 49 4.60 -12.45 5.15
C LYS A 49 5.83 -12.33 4.25
N TYR A 50 5.80 -11.46 3.24
CA TYR A 50 6.84 -11.47 2.21
C TYR A 50 8.15 -10.81 2.66
N VAL A 51 8.10 -9.73 3.45
CA VAL A 51 9.29 -9.06 3.98
C VAL A 51 9.81 -9.76 5.24
N ARG A 52 9.02 -9.84 6.32
CA ARG A 52 9.53 -10.34 7.61
C ARG A 52 9.73 -11.85 7.62
N GLU A 53 8.72 -12.62 7.23
CA GLU A 53 8.72 -14.09 7.36
C GLU A 53 9.52 -14.76 6.24
N GLU A 54 9.24 -14.44 4.99
CA GLU A 54 9.89 -15.07 3.83
C GLU A 54 11.20 -14.38 3.41
N ARG A 55 11.46 -13.15 3.89
CA ARG A 55 12.65 -12.35 3.54
C ARG A 55 12.87 -12.24 2.03
N LEU A 56 11.78 -12.13 1.28
CA LEU A 56 11.78 -12.05 -0.18
C LEU A 56 12.53 -10.79 -0.68
N PHE A 57 12.45 -9.71 0.09
CA PHE A 57 13.20 -8.46 -0.08
C PHE A 57 13.26 -7.70 1.26
N SER A 58 14.04 -6.62 1.31
CA SER A 58 14.21 -5.81 2.52
C SER A 58 12.94 -5.04 2.88
N LEU A 59 12.86 -4.57 4.13
CA LEU A 59 11.75 -3.74 4.59
C LEU A 59 11.66 -2.43 3.79
N GLU A 60 12.80 -1.82 3.50
CA GLU A 60 12.91 -0.59 2.72
C GLU A 60 12.41 -0.78 1.29
N GLU A 61 12.71 -1.92 0.65
CA GLU A 61 12.19 -2.24 -0.69
C GLU A 61 10.68 -2.46 -0.64
N GLY A 62 10.18 -3.19 0.36
CA GLY A 62 8.73 -3.34 0.55
C GLY A 62 8.03 -1.99 0.72
N VAL A 63 8.57 -1.11 1.57
CA VAL A 63 8.05 0.26 1.74
C VAL A 63 8.13 1.03 0.42
N ARG A 64 9.25 0.97 -0.31
CA ARG A 64 9.44 1.65 -1.60
C ARG A 64 8.40 1.23 -2.63
N GLN A 65 8.13 -0.06 -2.78
CA GLN A 65 7.13 -0.61 -3.71
C GLN A 65 5.70 -0.11 -3.44
N MET A 66 5.43 0.35 -2.21
CA MET A 66 4.13 0.83 -1.74
C MET A 66 4.06 2.36 -1.61
N THR A 67 5.18 3.09 -1.77
CA THR A 67 5.27 4.54 -1.51
C THR A 67 5.91 5.32 -2.67
N SER A 68 7.25 5.43 -2.70
CA SER A 68 7.95 6.28 -3.65
C SER A 68 7.89 5.76 -5.07
N LEU A 69 7.89 4.43 -5.29
CA LEU A 69 7.74 3.84 -6.61
C LEU A 69 6.38 4.20 -7.26
N PRO A 70 5.22 3.95 -6.62
CA PRO A 70 3.94 4.38 -7.17
C PRO A 70 3.80 5.90 -7.28
N ALA A 71 4.29 6.68 -6.31
CA ALA A 71 4.25 8.14 -6.39
C ALA A 71 5.01 8.67 -7.61
N ARG A 72 6.21 8.14 -7.90
CA ARG A 72 7.00 8.48 -9.10
C ARG A 72 6.30 8.02 -10.38
N ARG A 73 5.81 6.77 -10.42
CA ARG A 73 5.14 6.21 -11.61
C ARG A 73 3.88 6.99 -12.00
N MET A 74 3.11 7.45 -11.01
CA MET A 74 1.88 8.22 -11.21
C MET A 74 2.09 9.75 -11.24
N ASN A 75 3.32 10.22 -11.02
CA ASN A 75 3.69 11.64 -10.96
C ASN A 75 2.91 12.42 -9.88
N LEU A 76 2.84 11.84 -8.68
CA LEU A 76 2.25 12.43 -7.48
C LEU A 76 3.28 13.32 -6.79
N ALA A 77 3.41 14.57 -7.26
CA ALA A 77 4.39 15.51 -6.71
C ALA A 77 4.17 15.75 -5.20
N GLY A 78 5.28 15.76 -4.45
CA GLY A 78 5.27 16.02 -3.01
C GLY A 78 4.68 14.88 -2.16
N ARG A 79 4.67 13.62 -2.64
CA ARG A 79 4.17 12.44 -1.90
C ARG A 79 5.07 11.22 -2.10
N GLY A 80 4.88 10.22 -1.23
CA GLY A 80 5.54 8.91 -1.31
C GLY A 80 6.96 8.85 -0.74
N GLU A 81 7.47 9.97 -0.22
CA GLU A 81 8.78 10.06 0.44
C GLU A 81 8.62 10.92 1.71
N LEU A 82 9.31 10.55 2.80
CA LEU A 82 9.38 11.37 4.02
C LEU A 82 10.44 12.45 3.83
N ARG A 83 10.02 13.64 3.40
CA ARG A 83 10.89 14.77 3.08
C ARG A 83 10.22 16.09 3.47
N GLU A 84 11.02 17.07 3.85
CA GLU A 84 10.50 18.42 4.11
C GLU A 84 9.77 18.98 2.89
N GLY A 85 8.64 19.65 3.13
CA GLY A 85 7.76 20.19 2.09
C GLY A 85 6.85 19.17 1.40
N PHE A 86 6.96 17.87 1.71
CA PHE A 86 6.02 16.85 1.20
C PHE A 86 4.76 16.79 2.07
N ALA A 87 3.69 16.22 1.52
CA ALA A 87 2.49 15.96 2.30
C ALA A 87 2.81 15.02 3.47
N ALA A 88 2.24 15.32 4.65
CA ALA A 88 2.33 14.47 5.83
C ALA A 88 1.41 13.24 5.71
N ASP A 89 1.70 12.38 4.74
CA ASP A 89 1.11 11.05 4.59
C ASP A 89 2.06 10.02 5.19
N VAL A 90 1.76 9.56 6.40
CA VAL A 90 2.68 8.73 7.21
C VAL A 90 1.93 7.54 7.77
N VAL A 91 2.60 6.38 7.81
CA VAL A 91 2.11 5.19 8.51
C VAL A 91 3.14 4.82 9.57
N VAL A 92 2.67 4.68 10.81
CA VAL A 92 3.47 4.13 11.91
C VAL A 92 3.00 2.71 12.14
N PHE A 93 3.91 1.76 12.02
CA PHE A 93 3.62 0.35 12.21
C PHE A 93 4.78 -0.36 12.91
N ASP A 94 4.47 -1.44 13.62
CA ASP A 94 5.46 -2.31 14.23
C ASP A 94 5.90 -3.39 13.23
N PRO A 95 7.15 -3.37 12.75
CA PRO A 95 7.64 -4.36 11.79
C PRO A 95 7.64 -5.79 12.35
N LYS A 96 7.66 -5.97 13.68
CA LYS A 96 7.66 -7.30 14.30
C LYS A 96 6.28 -7.94 14.33
N THR A 97 5.22 -7.14 14.35
CA THR A 97 3.84 -7.64 14.54
C THR A 97 2.91 -7.39 13.37
N ILE A 98 3.29 -6.55 12.40
CA ILE A 98 2.43 -6.27 11.24
C ILE A 98 2.04 -7.54 10.48
N ALA A 99 0.73 -7.73 10.26
CA ALA A 99 0.21 -8.90 9.57
C ALA A 99 -1.20 -8.65 9.03
N ASP A 100 -1.53 -9.29 7.91
CA ASP A 100 -2.89 -9.46 7.47
C ASP A 100 -3.62 -10.50 8.30
N ARG A 101 -4.90 -10.26 8.54
CA ARG A 101 -5.79 -11.20 9.23
C ARG A 101 -6.91 -11.74 8.33
N ALA A 102 -7.21 -11.04 7.25
CA ALA A 102 -8.28 -11.38 6.34
C ALA A 102 -8.00 -12.73 5.64
N THR A 103 -8.92 -13.68 5.78
CA THR A 103 -8.89 -14.97 5.07
C THR A 103 -10.00 -15.04 4.01
N TYR A 104 -10.06 -16.12 3.23
CA TYR A 104 -11.16 -16.31 2.27
C TYR A 104 -12.49 -16.57 2.99
N GLU A 105 -12.44 -17.19 4.16
CA GLU A 105 -13.58 -17.48 5.02
C GLU A 105 -14.06 -16.22 5.75
N GLU A 106 -13.13 -15.42 6.27
CA GLU A 106 -13.37 -14.20 7.04
C GLU A 106 -12.60 -13.01 6.45
N PRO A 107 -13.05 -12.47 5.30
CA PRO A 107 -12.26 -11.49 4.55
C PRO A 107 -12.32 -10.07 5.08
N ARG A 108 -13.21 -9.77 6.04
CA ARG A 108 -13.41 -8.42 6.61
C ARG A 108 -12.68 -8.24 7.96
N GLN A 109 -11.50 -8.83 8.09
CA GLN A 109 -10.67 -8.63 9.28
C GLN A 109 -9.64 -7.54 9.01
N PHE A 110 -9.64 -6.50 9.86
CA PHE A 110 -8.61 -5.48 9.82
C PHE A 110 -7.24 -6.07 10.20
N PRO A 111 -6.16 -5.55 9.61
CA PRO A 111 -4.81 -5.99 9.94
C PRO A 111 -4.40 -5.55 11.35
N ILE A 112 -3.29 -6.11 11.83
CA ILE A 112 -2.65 -5.72 13.09
C ILE A 112 -1.28 -5.08 12.83
N GLY A 113 -0.74 -4.44 13.87
CA GLY A 113 0.59 -3.83 13.83
C GLY A 113 0.65 -2.45 13.16
N ILE A 114 -0.47 -1.92 12.67
CA ILE A 114 -0.57 -0.51 12.24
C ILE A 114 -1.10 0.31 13.42
N GLU A 115 -0.28 1.23 13.92
CA GLU A 115 -0.62 2.06 15.07
C GLU A 115 -1.24 3.38 14.65
N TYR A 116 -0.61 4.08 13.71
CA TYR A 116 -1.09 5.36 13.18
C TYR A 116 -1.11 5.38 11.67
N VAL A 117 -2.13 6.03 11.12
CA VAL A 117 -2.16 6.49 9.74
C VAL A 117 -2.46 7.98 9.79
N ILE A 118 -1.60 8.76 9.13
CA ILE A 118 -1.67 10.20 9.02
C ILE A 118 -1.84 10.52 7.53
N VAL A 119 -2.79 11.39 7.20
CA VAL A 119 -3.05 11.84 5.83
C VAL A 119 -3.11 13.35 5.84
N ASN A 120 -2.26 14.01 5.04
CA ASN A 120 -2.14 15.47 5.01
C ASN A 120 -2.05 16.13 6.41
N GLY A 121 -1.46 15.44 7.40
CA GLY A 121 -1.26 15.94 8.76
C GLY A 121 -2.39 15.66 9.76
N GLU A 122 -3.51 15.07 9.34
CA GLU A 122 -4.57 14.61 10.24
C GLU A 122 -4.53 13.10 10.42
N VAL A 123 -5.10 12.59 11.51
CA VAL A 123 -4.95 11.19 11.96
C VAL A 123 -6.26 10.40 11.76
N PRO A 124 -6.52 9.83 10.57
CA PRO A 124 -7.67 8.95 10.33
C PRO A 124 -7.58 7.59 11.02
N VAL A 125 -6.39 7.15 11.45
CA VAL A 125 -6.22 5.95 12.28
C VAL A 125 -5.29 6.28 13.44
N GLU A 126 -5.77 6.07 14.65
CA GLU A 126 -5.07 6.32 15.91
C GLU A 126 -5.15 5.09 16.80
N HIS A 127 -4.01 4.62 17.30
CA HIS A 127 -3.88 3.37 18.08
C HIS A 127 -4.62 2.18 17.44
N GLY A 128 -4.48 2.04 16.11
CA GLY A 128 -5.11 0.97 15.32
C GLY A 128 -6.63 1.10 15.13
N LYS A 129 -7.25 2.20 15.55
CA LYS A 129 -8.70 2.45 15.41
C LYS A 129 -8.96 3.59 14.43
N GLN A 130 -9.98 3.43 13.60
CA GLN A 130 -10.41 4.50 12.69
C GLN A 130 -11.04 5.66 13.47
N THR A 131 -10.69 6.89 13.09
CA THR A 131 -11.30 8.12 13.58
C THR A 131 -12.32 8.65 12.57
N THR A 132 -12.89 9.82 12.83
CA THR A 132 -13.78 10.51 11.90
C THR A 132 -13.04 11.43 10.91
N ALA A 133 -11.72 11.59 11.04
CA ALA A 133 -10.94 12.51 10.24
C ALA A 133 -10.96 12.12 8.75
N ARG A 134 -11.11 13.12 7.87
CA ARG A 134 -11.22 12.94 6.41
C ARG A 134 -10.35 13.94 5.68
N ALA A 135 -9.04 13.79 5.82
CA ALA A 135 -8.06 14.68 5.21
C ALA A 135 -7.68 14.33 3.77
N GLY A 136 -8.47 13.50 3.08
CA GLY A 136 -8.23 13.14 1.68
C GLY A 136 -8.35 14.34 0.74
N ARG A 137 -7.49 14.41 -0.27
CA ARG A 137 -7.54 15.46 -1.31
C ARG A 137 -7.55 14.83 -2.70
N LEU A 138 -8.26 15.46 -3.63
CA LEU A 138 -8.18 15.09 -5.04
C LEU A 138 -6.76 15.36 -5.56
N LEU A 139 -6.08 14.31 -6.02
CA LEU A 139 -4.75 14.43 -6.60
C LEU A 139 -4.84 14.68 -8.10
N ARG A 140 -4.09 15.67 -8.58
CA ARG A 140 -3.91 15.92 -10.01
C ARG A 140 -2.51 15.49 -10.40
N ARG A 141 -2.37 14.89 -11.59
CA ARG A 141 -1.06 14.59 -12.15
C ARG A 141 -0.28 15.89 -12.29
N SER A 142 0.92 15.97 -11.73
CA SER A 142 1.73 17.19 -11.82
C SER A 142 2.04 17.50 -13.29
N ALA A 143 1.83 18.74 -13.72
CA ALA A 143 2.10 19.19 -15.08
C ALA A 143 3.60 19.47 -15.33
N ALA A 144 4.39 19.57 -14.26
CA ALA A 144 5.78 20.06 -14.30
C ALA A 144 6.75 19.19 -15.13
N ASN A 145 6.37 17.96 -15.49
CA ASN A 145 7.22 17.03 -16.25
C ASN A 145 6.93 16.97 -17.77
N ARG A 146 6.05 17.82 -18.32
CA ARG A 146 5.86 17.90 -19.78
C ARG A 146 6.95 18.72 -20.48
N SER A 147 7.48 19.75 -19.82
CA SER A 147 8.39 20.71 -20.47
C SER A 147 9.80 20.16 -20.70
N GLN A 148 10.28 19.22 -19.88
CA GLN A 148 11.65 18.68 -19.99
C GLN A 148 11.82 17.56 -21.02
N ARG A 149 10.73 17.07 -21.63
CA ARG A 149 10.77 15.95 -22.59
C ARG A 149 10.79 16.40 -24.06
N ILE A 150 10.51 17.68 -24.33
CA ILE A 150 10.50 18.25 -25.68
C ILE A 150 11.88 18.85 -26.04
N GLU A 151 12.73 19.12 -25.06
CA GLU A 151 14.07 19.73 -25.28
C GLU A 151 15.22 18.70 -25.30
N ARG A 152 14.92 17.40 -25.48
CA ARG A 152 15.93 16.32 -25.56
C ARG A 152 15.76 15.44 -26.82
N GLU A 153 15.44 16.08 -27.94
CA GLU A 153 15.61 15.58 -29.31
C GLU A 153 16.30 16.67 -30.13
#